data_AF-A0A240TSP9-F1
#
_entry.id   AF-A0A240TSP9-F1
#
_cell.length_a   1.000
_cell.length_b   1.000
_cell.length_c   1.000
_cell.angle_alpha   90.00
_cell.angle_beta   90.00
_cell.angle_gamma   90.00
#
_symmetry.space_group_name_H-M   'P 1'
#
loop_
_entity.id
_entity.type
_entity.pdbx_description
1 polymer ?
#
loop_
_entity_poly.entity_id
_entity_poly.type
_entity_poly.pdbx_seq_one_letter_code
_entity_poly.pdbx_strand_id
1 'polypeptide(L)'
;MNALHTQRGSTLVVTLIFLVLMSLFAISAFNSTGSNLRVVGNTQARQEAMSAADSALEAVITSVSQAMENKRVLGLPPDFDPVAVSASPIAVDINGDGTSDYTVNLSTPQCFRISDHTPTVEITKEGLNPDHPEAFCLGGGVCRDTDWNFAATVTDARTNTTVTAHQGMTITLQLAEAANHCTPPTP
;
A
#
# COMPACT_ATOMS: atom_id res chain seq x y z
N MET A 1 29.84 35.11 74.19
CA MET A 1 30.59 33.90 73.79
C MET A 1 29.66 33.05 72.95
N ASN A 2 29.73 33.16 71.61
CA ASN A 2 28.87 32.38 70.71
C ASN A 2 29.60 31.09 70.32
N ALA A 3 29.06 29.95 70.74
CA ALA A 3 29.56 28.65 70.32
C ALA A 3 29.04 28.35 68.90
N LEU A 4 29.95 28.21 67.95
CA LEU A 4 29.62 27.72 66.60
C LEU A 4 29.51 26.19 66.65
N HIS A 5 28.27 25.71 66.57
CA HIS A 5 27.94 24.29 66.52
C HIS A 5 28.37 23.72 65.17
N THR A 6 29.34 22.80 65.16
CA THR A 6 29.91 22.22 63.93
C THR A 6 29.10 21.00 63.50
N GLN A 7 28.18 21.18 62.54
CA GLN A 7 27.51 20.07 61.85
C GLN A 7 28.51 19.36 60.92
N ARG A 8 29.05 18.22 61.36
CA ARG A 8 30.01 17.42 60.56
C ARG A 8 29.54 16.01 60.17
N GLY A 9 28.29 15.64 60.47
CA GLY A 9 27.74 14.31 60.13
C GLY A 9 26.74 14.29 58.96
N SER A 10 26.00 15.37 58.73
CA SER A 10 24.81 15.34 57.87
C SER A 10 25.09 15.55 56.37
N THR A 11 26.21 16.18 56.01
CA THR A 11 26.50 16.52 54.60
C THR A 11 26.72 15.29 53.74
N LEU A 12 27.43 14.28 54.25
CA LEU A 12 27.74 13.04 53.50
C LEU A 12 26.48 12.21 53.23
N VAL A 13 25.55 12.16 54.19
CA VAL A 13 24.25 11.48 54.04
C VAL A 13 23.40 12.21 53.01
N VAL A 14 23.32 13.54 53.09
CA VAL A 14 22.57 14.35 52.13
C VAL A 14 23.14 14.20 50.72
N THR A 15 24.47 14.22 50.55
CA THR A 15 25.08 14.04 49.22
C THR A 15 24.84 12.64 48.65
N LEU A 16 24.85 11.58 49.48
CA LEU A 16 24.53 10.22 49.05
C LEU A 16 23.07 10.11 48.59
N ILE A 17 22.14 10.72 49.32
CA ILE A 17 20.72 10.76 48.92
C ILE A 17 20.57 11.48 47.58
N PHE A 18 21.20 12.65 47.40
CA PHE A 18 21.17 13.37 46.12
C PHE A 18 21.81 12.58 44.97
N LEU A 19 22.92 11.88 45.23
CA LEU A 19 23.59 11.04 44.23
C LEU A 19 22.68 9.88 43.79
N VAL A 20 22.01 9.23 44.73
CA VAL A 20 21.03 8.17 44.43
C VAL A 20 19.85 8.73 43.62
N LEU A 21 19.28 9.87 44.02
CA LEU A 21 18.17 10.49 43.29
C LEU A 21 18.57 10.88 41.86
N MET A 22 19.74 11.49 41.66
CA MET A 22 20.25 11.83 40.34
C MET A 22 20.49 10.60 39.48
N SER A 23 21.04 9.52 40.07
CA SER A 23 21.26 8.26 39.38
C SER A 23 19.95 7.62 38.93
N LEU A 24 18.92 7.64 39.78
CA LEU A 24 17.58 7.13 39.45
C LEU A 24 16.92 7.96 38.34
N PHE A 25 17.04 9.28 38.38
CA PHE A 25 16.57 10.17 37.31
C PHE A 25 17.26 9.87 35.98
N ALA A 26 18.59 9.71 35.99
CA ALA A 26 19.36 9.39 34.80
C ALA A 26 18.94 8.05 34.18
N ILE A 27 18.82 6.99 35.00
CA ILE A 27 18.36 5.67 34.53
C ILE A 27 16.95 5.74 33.95
N SER A 28 16.04 6.46 34.61
CA SER A 28 14.67 6.67 34.11
C SER A 28 14.67 7.40 32.77
N ALA A 29 15.52 8.41 32.58
CA ALA A 29 15.64 9.13 31.32
C ALA A 29 16.17 8.22 30.19
N PHE A 30 17.19 7.39 30.45
CA PHE A 30 17.72 6.46 29.45
C PHE A 30 16.70 5.39 29.05
N ASN A 31 15.97 4.82 30.01
CA ASN A 31 14.92 3.84 29.73
C ASN A 31 13.75 4.44 28.93
N SER A 32 13.39 5.70 29.22
CA SER A 32 12.39 6.45 28.47
C SER A 32 12.83 6.68 27.01
N THR A 33 14.07 7.12 26.80
CA THR A 33 14.66 7.30 25.46
C THR A 33 14.69 5.99 24.66
N GLY A 34 15.10 4.88 25.29
CA GLY A 34 15.11 3.57 24.63
C GLY A 34 13.72 3.11 24.18
N SER A 35 12.68 3.42 24.95
CA SER A 35 11.30 3.09 24.60
C SER A 35 10.80 3.93 23.42
N ASN A 36 11.09 5.24 23.43
CA ASN A 36 10.72 6.14 22.34
C ASN A 36 11.38 5.74 21.01
N LEU A 37 12.67 5.37 21.04
CA LEU A 37 13.39 4.93 19.84
C LEU A 37 12.80 3.65 19.23
N ARG A 38 12.35 2.70 20.06
CA ARG A 38 11.68 1.48 19.56
C ARG A 38 10.36 1.80 18.88
N VAL A 39 9.57 2.73 19.43
CA VAL A 39 8.31 3.17 18.82
C VAL A 39 8.56 3.81 17.46
N VAL A 40 9.56 4.70 17.37
CA VAL A 40 9.93 5.35 16.11
C VAL A 40 10.42 4.32 15.08
N GLY A 41 11.28 3.39 15.48
CA GLY A 41 11.78 2.34 14.59
C GLY A 41 10.68 1.43 14.04
N ASN A 42 9.74 0.99 14.89
CA ASN A 42 8.60 0.19 14.44
C ASN A 42 7.68 0.97 13.50
N THR A 43 7.47 2.26 13.77
CA THR A 43 6.65 3.13 12.94
C THR A 43 7.30 3.37 11.57
N GLN A 44 8.62 3.58 11.56
CA GLN A 44 9.41 3.71 10.35
C GLN A 44 9.33 2.44 9.48
N ALA A 45 9.58 1.26 10.08
CA ALA A 45 9.49 0.00 9.36
C ALA A 45 8.10 -0.23 8.74
N ARG A 46 7.03 0.13 9.46
CA ARG A 46 5.66 0.06 8.94
C ARG A 46 5.44 1.04 7.79
N GLN A 47 5.97 2.26 7.88
CA GLN A 47 5.83 3.29 6.83
C GLN A 47 6.59 2.91 5.56
N GLU A 48 7.82 2.40 5.70
CA GLU A 48 8.61 1.88 4.58
C GLU A 48 7.88 0.72 3.89
N ALA A 49 7.35 -0.25 4.68
CA ALA A 49 6.57 -1.36 4.13
C ALA A 49 5.26 -0.91 3.44
N MET A 50 4.55 0.08 3.98
CA MET A 50 3.37 0.68 3.32
C MET A 50 3.74 1.35 2.00
N SER A 51 4.79 2.18 2.01
CA SER A 51 5.25 2.86 0.79
C SER A 51 5.71 1.88 -0.29
N ALA A 52 6.35 0.77 0.10
CA ALA A 52 6.71 -0.29 -0.85
C ALA A 52 5.48 -0.98 -1.44
N ALA A 53 4.47 -1.27 -0.61
CA ALA A 53 3.21 -1.85 -1.07
C ALA A 53 2.48 -0.92 -2.06
N ASP A 54 2.40 0.38 -1.75
CA ASP A 54 1.76 1.39 -2.60
C ASP A 54 2.51 1.56 -3.93
N SER A 55 3.85 1.58 -3.90
CA SER A 55 4.66 1.66 -5.12
C SER A 55 4.44 0.45 -6.03
N ALA A 56 4.36 -0.76 -5.47
CA ALA A 56 4.06 -1.96 -6.23
C ALA A 56 2.63 -1.96 -6.80
N LEU A 57 1.63 -1.50 -6.04
CA LEU A 57 0.26 -1.34 -6.53
C LEU A 57 0.20 -0.35 -7.69
N GLU A 58 0.86 0.81 -7.57
CA GLU A 58 0.89 1.82 -8.62
C GLU A 58 1.55 1.27 -9.91
N ALA A 59 2.64 0.52 -9.78
CA ALA A 59 3.30 -0.12 -10.92
C ALA A 59 2.36 -1.13 -11.62
N VAL A 60 1.66 -1.96 -10.84
CA VAL A 60 0.70 -2.94 -11.37
C VAL A 60 -0.47 -2.25 -12.05
N ILE A 61 -1.11 -1.29 -11.39
CA ILE A 61 -2.27 -0.57 -11.91
C ILE A 61 -1.89 0.20 -13.17
N THR A 62 -0.71 0.80 -13.20
CA THR A 62 -0.15 1.44 -14.40
C THR A 62 0.02 0.42 -15.53
N SER A 63 0.60 -0.76 -15.24
CA SER A 63 0.80 -1.81 -16.25
C SER A 63 -0.53 -2.34 -16.80
N VAL A 64 -1.53 -2.53 -15.94
CA VAL A 64 -2.88 -2.94 -16.33
C VAL A 64 -3.51 -1.86 -17.21
N SER A 65 -3.50 -0.60 -16.76
CA SER A 65 -4.05 0.54 -17.52
C SER A 65 -3.43 0.64 -18.92
N GLN A 66 -2.10 0.48 -19.03
CA GLN A 66 -1.39 0.48 -20.30
C GLN A 66 -1.77 -0.72 -21.17
N ALA A 67 -1.92 -1.92 -20.59
CA ALA A 67 -2.39 -3.09 -21.34
C ALA A 67 -3.80 -2.87 -21.92
N MET A 68 -4.71 -2.29 -21.12
CA MET A 68 -6.06 -1.94 -21.60
C MET A 68 -5.99 -0.93 -22.76
N GLU A 69 -5.19 0.14 -22.61
CA GLU A 69 -5.02 1.18 -23.63
C GLU A 69 -4.39 0.63 -24.91
N ASN A 70 -3.39 -0.25 -24.80
CA ASN A 70 -2.76 -0.86 -25.97
C ASN A 70 -3.76 -1.70 -26.77
N LYS A 71 -4.65 -2.45 -26.10
CA LYS A 71 -5.70 -3.22 -26.78
C LYS A 71 -6.73 -2.33 -27.45
N ARG A 72 -7.10 -1.23 -26.78
CA ARG A 72 -7.96 -0.19 -27.32
C ARG A 72 -7.40 0.40 -28.62
N VAL A 73 -6.11 0.77 -28.64
CA VAL A 73 -5.44 1.30 -29.85
C VAL A 73 -5.41 0.27 -30.99
N LEU A 74 -5.33 -1.02 -30.68
CA LEU A 74 -5.34 -2.11 -31.66
C LEU A 74 -6.74 -2.53 -32.10
N GLY A 75 -7.81 -1.93 -31.56
CA GLY A 75 -9.19 -2.32 -31.83
C GLY A 75 -9.53 -3.73 -31.34
N LEU A 76 -8.77 -4.27 -30.40
CA LEU A 76 -8.98 -5.59 -29.81
C LEU A 76 -9.89 -5.47 -28.57
N PRO A 77 -10.72 -6.49 -28.28
CA PRO A 77 -11.51 -6.48 -27.06
C PRO A 77 -10.57 -6.50 -25.83
N PRO A 78 -10.86 -5.70 -24.79
CA PRO A 78 -10.14 -5.75 -23.54
C PRO A 78 -10.36 -7.11 -22.85
N ASP A 79 -9.28 -7.74 -22.40
CA ASP A 79 -9.29 -8.90 -21.51
C ASP A 79 -8.59 -8.54 -20.19
N PHE A 80 -8.95 -9.23 -19.13
CA PHE A 80 -8.30 -9.04 -17.84
C PHE A 80 -8.29 -10.35 -17.05
N ASP A 81 -7.10 -10.94 -16.94
CA ASP A 81 -6.88 -12.11 -16.10
C ASP A 81 -6.35 -11.68 -14.72
N PRO A 82 -7.19 -11.72 -13.65
CA PRO A 82 -6.75 -11.36 -12.31
C PRO A 82 -5.67 -12.31 -11.76
N VAL A 83 -5.58 -13.56 -12.22
CA VAL A 83 -4.58 -14.52 -11.73
C VAL A 83 -3.17 -14.09 -12.16
N ALA A 84 -3.04 -13.54 -13.36
CA ALA A 84 -1.78 -13.05 -13.90
C ALA A 84 -1.17 -11.92 -13.05
N VAL A 85 -2.00 -11.09 -12.40
CA VAL A 85 -1.55 -10.00 -11.51
C VAL A 85 -0.81 -10.55 -10.28
N SER A 86 -1.25 -11.69 -9.75
CA SER A 86 -0.66 -12.34 -8.57
C SER A 86 0.46 -13.35 -8.90
N ALA A 87 0.88 -13.45 -10.17
CA ALA A 87 1.79 -14.51 -10.60
C ALA A 87 3.21 -14.37 -10.03
N SER A 88 3.70 -13.14 -9.87
CA SER A 88 5.07 -12.86 -9.43
C SER A 88 5.12 -11.73 -8.40
N PRO A 89 5.88 -11.89 -7.32
CA PRO A 89 6.17 -10.79 -6.40
C PRO A 89 6.93 -9.66 -7.08
N ILE A 90 6.74 -8.43 -6.57
CA ILE A 90 7.45 -7.23 -7.03
C ILE A 90 8.54 -6.88 -6.02
N ALA A 91 9.76 -6.73 -6.50
CA ALA A 91 10.87 -6.24 -5.70
C ALA A 91 10.89 -4.71 -5.74
N VAL A 92 10.98 -4.07 -4.56
CA VAL A 92 11.01 -2.61 -4.42
C VAL A 92 12.31 -2.21 -3.72
N ASP A 93 13.05 -1.32 -4.37
CA ASP A 93 14.19 -0.60 -3.81
C ASP A 93 13.67 0.79 -3.39
N ILE A 94 13.51 1.00 -2.08
CA ILE A 94 12.87 2.22 -1.57
C ILE A 94 13.86 3.37 -1.43
N ASN A 95 15.16 3.04 -1.32
CA ASN A 95 16.22 4.00 -1.07
C ASN A 95 17.05 4.34 -2.34
N GLY A 96 16.87 3.58 -3.43
CA GLY A 96 17.51 3.78 -4.72
C GLY A 96 18.97 3.32 -4.79
N ASP A 97 19.42 2.42 -3.91
CA ASP A 97 20.81 1.95 -3.86
C ASP A 97 21.14 0.81 -4.85
N GLY A 98 20.15 0.33 -5.60
CA GLY A 98 20.28 -0.74 -6.57
C GLY A 98 20.10 -2.13 -5.98
N THR A 99 19.77 -2.24 -4.70
CA THR A 99 19.38 -3.49 -4.03
C THR A 99 17.93 -3.41 -3.56
N SER A 100 17.17 -4.49 -3.73
CA SER A 100 15.77 -4.49 -3.32
C SER A 100 15.66 -4.62 -1.80
N ASP A 101 15.00 -3.63 -1.18
CA ASP A 101 14.73 -3.60 0.26
C ASP A 101 13.52 -4.47 0.63
N TYR A 102 12.49 -4.47 -0.21
CA TYR A 102 11.21 -5.11 0.06
C TYR A 102 10.79 -6.04 -1.08
N THR A 103 10.14 -7.14 -0.72
CA THR A 103 9.43 -8.01 -1.66
C THR A 103 7.94 -7.92 -1.37
N VAL A 104 7.18 -7.48 -2.36
CA VAL A 104 5.74 -7.26 -2.28
C VAL A 104 5.00 -8.42 -2.95
N ASN A 105 4.11 -9.07 -2.21
CA ASN A 105 3.28 -10.14 -2.72
C ASN A 105 1.90 -9.59 -3.08
N LEU A 106 1.48 -9.80 -4.33
CA LEU A 106 0.16 -9.40 -4.81
C LEU A 106 -0.83 -10.54 -4.59
N SER A 107 -2.01 -10.21 -4.07
CA SER A 107 -3.14 -11.14 -4.06
C SER A 107 -3.90 -11.04 -5.37
N THR A 108 -4.51 -12.14 -5.81
CA THR A 108 -5.39 -12.13 -6.98
C THR A 108 -6.48 -11.08 -6.79
N PRO A 109 -6.59 -10.06 -7.66
CA PRO A 109 -7.57 -8.99 -7.53
C PRO A 109 -8.99 -9.56 -7.44
N GLN A 110 -9.79 -9.00 -6.53
CA GLN A 110 -11.15 -9.46 -6.29
C GLN A 110 -12.14 -8.47 -6.90
N CYS A 111 -13.00 -8.93 -7.80
CA CYS A 111 -14.08 -8.10 -8.29
C CYS A 111 -15.18 -7.98 -7.22
N PHE A 112 -15.59 -6.76 -6.91
CA PHE A 112 -16.61 -6.50 -5.88
C PHE A 112 -17.84 -5.77 -6.42
N ARG A 113 -17.78 -5.23 -7.65
CA ARG A 113 -18.94 -4.58 -8.28
C ARG A 113 -18.91 -4.78 -9.79
N ILE A 114 -20.08 -4.99 -10.37
CA ILE A 114 -20.31 -4.94 -11.81
C ILE A 114 -21.49 -4.00 -12.10
N SER A 115 -21.36 -3.12 -13.09
CA SER A 115 -22.44 -2.24 -13.55
C SER A 115 -22.50 -2.13 -15.06
N ASP A 116 -23.65 -1.72 -15.58
CA ASP A 116 -23.80 -1.39 -16.99
C ASP A 116 -22.88 -0.22 -17.35
N HIS A 117 -22.09 -0.39 -18.41
CA HIS A 117 -21.27 0.69 -18.95
C HIS A 117 -22.14 1.54 -19.89
N THR A 118 -22.23 2.84 -19.61
CA THR A 118 -22.87 3.81 -20.51
C THR A 118 -21.80 4.48 -21.36
N PRO A 119 -21.72 4.18 -22.67
CA PRO A 119 -20.72 4.79 -23.54
C PRO A 119 -20.88 6.31 -23.56
N THR A 120 -19.75 7.01 -23.60
CA THR A 120 -19.70 8.48 -23.54
C THR A 120 -19.97 9.16 -24.88
N VAL A 121 -20.11 8.39 -25.96
CA VAL A 121 -20.40 8.90 -27.31
C VAL A 121 -21.79 8.53 -27.79
N GLU A 122 -22.52 9.57 -28.22
CA GLU A 122 -23.77 9.42 -28.97
C GLU A 122 -23.47 8.85 -30.36
N ILE A 123 -24.11 7.72 -30.69
CA ILE A 123 -24.01 7.10 -32.01
C ILE A 123 -24.78 7.97 -33.01
N THR A 124 -24.13 8.98 -33.59
CA THR A 124 -24.65 9.62 -34.80
C THR A 124 -24.43 8.66 -35.97
N LYS A 125 -25.38 8.61 -36.92
CA LYS A 125 -25.34 7.73 -38.11
C LYS A 125 -24.11 7.95 -39.01
N GLU A 126 -23.30 8.97 -38.74
CA GLU A 126 -22.02 9.23 -39.40
C GLU A 126 -20.88 8.88 -38.44
N GLY A 127 -20.34 7.68 -38.59
CA GLY A 127 -19.03 7.33 -38.06
C GLY A 127 -19.06 6.62 -36.71
N LEU A 128 -19.24 5.30 -36.76
CA LEU A 128 -18.42 4.43 -35.93
C LEU A 128 -16.97 4.80 -36.23
N ASN A 129 -16.37 5.71 -35.46
CA ASN A 129 -14.94 5.91 -35.53
C ASN A 129 -14.31 4.62 -34.98
N PRO A 130 -13.66 3.78 -35.82
CA PRO A 130 -13.04 2.55 -35.35
C PRO A 130 -11.93 2.83 -34.33
N ASP A 131 -11.41 4.07 -34.32
CA ASP A 131 -10.39 4.54 -33.41
C ASP A 131 -10.97 5.09 -32.08
N HIS A 132 -12.31 5.06 -31.91
CA HIS A 132 -12.94 5.49 -30.66
C HIS A 132 -12.66 4.49 -29.53
N PRO A 133 -12.35 4.96 -28.30
CA PRO A 133 -12.08 4.09 -27.15
C PRO A 133 -13.05 2.95 -26.94
N GLU A 134 -14.33 3.26 -27.12
CA GLU A 134 -15.45 2.37 -26.80
C GLU A 134 -16.00 1.69 -28.07
N ALA A 135 -15.31 1.75 -29.21
CA ALA A 135 -15.76 1.12 -30.45
C ALA A 135 -15.99 -0.40 -30.27
N PHE A 136 -15.20 -1.05 -29.40
CA PHE A 136 -15.37 -2.47 -29.05
C PHE A 136 -16.68 -2.76 -28.29
N CYS A 137 -17.26 -1.77 -27.60
CA CYS A 137 -18.56 -1.86 -26.94
C CYS A 137 -19.73 -1.74 -27.93
N LEU A 138 -19.46 -1.25 -29.14
CA LEU A 138 -20.47 -1.05 -30.19
C LEU A 138 -20.49 -2.22 -31.19
N GLY A 139 -19.33 -2.80 -31.51
CA GLY A 139 -19.19 -3.87 -32.50
C GLY A 139 -19.25 -5.31 -31.95
N GLY A 140 -19.05 -5.52 -30.64
CA GLY A 140 -18.84 -6.85 -30.05
C GLY A 140 -19.78 -7.27 -28.91
N GLY A 141 -20.63 -6.37 -28.40
CA GLY A 141 -21.56 -6.65 -27.29
C GLY A 141 -21.57 -5.56 -26.22
N VAL A 142 -22.52 -5.64 -25.30
CA VAL A 142 -22.69 -4.68 -24.20
C VAL A 142 -21.45 -4.68 -23.30
N CYS A 143 -20.92 -3.52 -22.93
CA CYS A 143 -19.81 -3.41 -21.98
C CYS A 143 -20.32 -3.35 -20.52
N ARG A 144 -19.44 -3.70 -19.59
CA ARG A 144 -19.65 -3.62 -18.16
C ARG A 144 -18.45 -2.94 -17.51
N ASP A 145 -18.74 -2.07 -16.57
CA ASP A 145 -17.72 -1.56 -15.65
C ASP A 145 -17.59 -2.54 -14.50
N THR A 146 -16.37 -3.02 -14.29
CA THR A 146 -16.04 -3.98 -13.22
C THR A 146 -15.08 -3.30 -12.24
N ASP A 147 -15.42 -3.29 -10.96
CA ASP A 147 -14.55 -2.73 -9.93
C ASP A 147 -13.79 -3.82 -9.19
N TRP A 148 -12.48 -3.62 -9.10
CA TRP A 148 -11.53 -4.59 -8.58
C TRP A 148 -10.80 -4.04 -7.37
N ASN A 149 -10.63 -4.86 -6.34
CA ASN A 149 -9.76 -4.60 -5.22
C ASN A 149 -8.41 -5.29 -5.44
N PHE A 150 -7.37 -4.50 -5.66
CA PHE A 150 -5.99 -4.94 -5.70
C PHE A 150 -5.43 -4.91 -4.28
N ALA A 151 -4.76 -5.98 -3.87
CA ALA A 151 -4.15 -6.06 -2.55
C ALA A 151 -2.68 -6.44 -2.65
N ALA A 152 -1.83 -5.68 -1.97
CA ALA A 152 -0.39 -5.89 -1.90
C ALA A 152 0.03 -6.11 -0.45
N THR A 153 0.72 -7.20 -0.17
CA THR A 153 1.20 -7.56 1.16
C THR A 153 2.72 -7.58 1.22
N VAL A 154 3.26 -6.87 2.20
CA VAL A 154 4.69 -6.79 2.49
C VAL A 154 4.94 -7.35 3.87
N THR A 155 5.95 -8.21 4.00
CA THR A 155 6.46 -8.66 5.30
C THR A 155 7.92 -8.27 5.40
N ASP A 156 8.22 -7.34 6.31
CA ASP A 156 9.59 -6.87 6.57
C ASP A 156 10.36 -7.97 7.32
N ALA A 157 11.41 -8.52 6.71
CA ALA A 157 12.24 -9.56 7.31
C ALA A 157 13.03 -9.09 8.55
N ARG A 158 13.28 -7.77 8.70
CA ARG A 158 14.03 -7.23 9.84
C ARG A 158 13.18 -7.17 11.11
N THR A 159 11.90 -6.82 10.96
CA THR A 159 11.01 -6.52 12.08
C THR A 159 9.85 -7.52 12.22
N ASN A 160 9.64 -8.38 11.21
CA ASN A 160 8.45 -9.22 11.04
C ASN A 160 7.13 -8.42 10.98
N THR A 161 7.21 -7.13 10.65
CA THR A 161 6.02 -6.31 10.45
C THR A 161 5.37 -6.69 9.12
N THR A 162 4.09 -7.04 9.16
CA THR A 162 3.29 -7.27 7.95
C THR A 162 2.33 -6.12 7.73
N VAL A 163 2.28 -5.64 6.49
CA VAL A 163 1.39 -4.59 6.01
C VAL A 163 0.67 -5.10 4.77
N THR A 164 -0.63 -4.82 4.67
CA THR A 164 -1.41 -5.02 3.46
C THR A 164 -2.03 -3.71 3.02
N ALA A 165 -1.75 -3.29 1.79
CA ALA A 165 -2.35 -2.14 1.13
C ALA A 165 -3.43 -2.60 0.16
N HIS A 166 -4.44 -1.76 -0.03
CA HIS A 166 -5.58 -2.02 -0.92
C HIS A 166 -5.83 -0.83 -1.84
N GLN A 167 -6.07 -1.09 -3.12
CA GLN A 167 -6.41 -0.06 -4.10
C GLN A 167 -7.52 -0.54 -5.04
N GLY A 168 -8.48 0.34 -5.30
CA GLY A 168 -9.58 0.10 -6.21
C GLY A 168 -9.25 0.53 -7.64
N MET A 169 -9.67 -0.26 -8.62
CA MET A 169 -9.60 0.10 -10.03
C MET A 169 -10.86 -0.35 -10.77
N THR A 170 -11.43 0.54 -11.59
CA THR A 170 -12.50 0.19 -12.51
C THR A 170 -11.91 -0.20 -13.85
N ILE A 171 -12.35 -1.34 -14.37
CA ILE A 171 -11.96 -1.87 -15.68
C ILE A 171 -13.23 -2.08 -16.49
N THR A 172 -13.30 -1.45 -17.66
CA THR A 172 -14.40 -1.65 -18.61
C THR A 172 -14.09 -2.86 -19.48
N LEU A 173 -14.94 -3.87 -19.39
CA LEU A 173 -14.80 -5.15 -20.09
C LEU A 173 -16.04 -5.43 -20.95
N GLN A 174 -15.91 -6.30 -21.95
CA GLN A 174 -17.07 -6.84 -22.64
C GLN A 174 -17.88 -7.75 -21.69
N LEU A 175 -19.20 -7.87 -21.89
CA LEU A 175 -20.07 -8.65 -21.01
C LEU A 175 -19.58 -10.09 -20.79
N ALA A 176 -19.11 -10.78 -21.83
CA ALA A 176 -18.63 -12.15 -21.71
C ALA A 176 -17.38 -12.25 -20.81
N GLU A 177 -16.43 -11.33 -20.99
CA GLU A 177 -15.21 -11.25 -20.19
C GLU A 177 -15.52 -10.88 -18.73
N ALA A 178 -16.35 -9.87 -18.55
CA ALA A 178 -16.84 -9.46 -17.24
C ALA A 178 -17.55 -10.63 -16.53
N ALA A 179 -18.36 -11.42 -17.23
CA ALA A 179 -19.04 -12.58 -16.65
C ALA A 179 -18.08 -13.72 -16.28
N ASN A 180 -16.96 -13.88 -16.99
CA ASN A 180 -15.97 -14.92 -16.73
C ASN A 180 -15.10 -14.60 -15.51
N HIS A 181 -14.73 -13.32 -15.32
CA HIS A 181 -13.73 -12.92 -14.32
C HIS A 181 -14.32 -12.12 -13.15
N CYS A 182 -15.44 -11.43 -13.33
CA CYS A 182 -16.09 -10.63 -12.29
C CYS A 182 -17.43 -11.22 -11.86
N THR A 183 -17.39 -12.09 -10.85
CA THR A 183 -18.59 -12.55 -10.13
C THR A 183 -18.56 -12.00 -8.70
N PRO A 184 -19.09 -10.80 -8.46
CA PRO A 184 -19.07 -10.21 -7.12
C PRO A 184 -19.85 -11.10 -6.13
N PRO A 185 -19.41 -11.17 -4.86
CA PRO A 185 -20.12 -11.95 -3.85
C PRO A 185 -21.57 -11.43 -3.73
N THR A 186 -22.53 -12.36 -3.74
CA THR A 186 -23.94 -12.02 -3.52
C THR A 186 -24.11 -11.39 -2.14
N PRO A 187 -24.88 -10.28 -2.02
CA PRO A 187 -25.12 -9.61 -0.75
C PRO A 187 -25.82 -10.51 0.28
#